data_AF-A0A3Q7UB06-F1
#
_entry.id   AF-A0A3Q7UB06-F1
#
_cell.length_a   1.000
_cell.length_b   1.000
_cell.length_c   1.000
_cell.angle_alpha   90.00
_cell.angle_beta   90.00
_cell.angle_gamma   90.00
#
_symmetry.space_group_name_H-M   'P 1'
#
loop_
_entity.id
_entity.type
_entity.pdbx_description
1 polymer ?
#
loop_
_entity_poly.entity_id
_entity_poly.type
_entity_poly.pdbx_seq_one_letter_code
_entity_poly.pdbx_strand_id
1 'polypeptide(L)'
;MAAVEKRRPAVAPAASFTDSGRPAVSRTAAPADSEEDFLRQVGVTEMLRAALLKVLEARPEEPIAFLAHYFENMGLRSPANGGAGEPPGQLLLQQQRLGRALWHLRLAHHSQRTAFNNNVSVAYECLSASGRKKKPGLDGRTYSELLKRICRDGEAPEEVVAPLLHKIQCRDHEAVPLDVFRAGMLTCFVLLEFVARASALYRLLEDPALAVADRRVGQAVLDTLEGALQASDGAPVPARYLEAGSRLGPDSLALAMDRALVARRPSSPMTREEFLEKAAALFIAKVKPVA
;
A
#
# COMPACT_ATOMS: atom_id res chain seq x y z
N MET A 1 23.27 -66.75 -57.10
CA MET A 1 23.71 -67.06 -55.72
C MET A 1 22.46 -67.43 -54.93
N ALA A 2 22.15 -68.74 -54.79
CA ALA A 2 22.41 -69.55 -53.59
C ALA A 2 21.74 -68.96 -52.33
N ALA A 3 20.88 -69.62 -51.55
CA ALA A 3 20.33 -70.98 -51.53
C ALA A 3 19.22 -71.00 -50.45
N VAL A 4 18.20 -71.86 -50.63
CA VAL A 4 17.61 -72.78 -49.62
C VAL A 4 16.95 -72.13 -48.38
N GLU A 5 15.61 -72.18 -48.26
CA GLU A 5 14.81 -73.17 -47.46
C GLU A 5 15.17 -73.17 -45.95
N LYS A 6 14.28 -73.18 -44.94
CA LYS A 6 13.05 -73.97 -44.76
C LYS A 6 12.42 -73.65 -43.37
N ARG A 7 11.09 -73.83 -43.29
CA ARG A 7 10.23 -74.33 -42.16
C ARG A 7 10.03 -73.57 -40.82
N ARG A 8 8.75 -73.21 -40.62
CA ARG A 8 7.93 -73.16 -39.36
C ARG A 8 7.71 -74.59 -38.78
N PRO A 9 7.01 -74.90 -37.64
CA PRO A 9 6.09 -74.08 -36.79
C PRO A 9 6.06 -74.35 -35.24
N ALA A 10 5.28 -73.50 -34.54
CA ALA A 10 4.36 -73.67 -33.38
C ALA A 10 4.68 -74.52 -32.11
N VAL A 11 4.21 -73.99 -30.95
CA VAL A 11 3.44 -74.60 -29.82
C VAL A 11 3.90 -74.07 -28.43
N ALA A 12 2.93 -73.58 -27.63
CA ALA A 12 3.03 -73.16 -26.21
C ALA A 12 2.93 -74.38 -25.26
N PRO A 13 3.22 -74.35 -23.92
CA PRO A 13 2.40 -73.66 -22.91
C PRO A 13 3.12 -73.25 -21.59
N ALA A 14 2.30 -72.87 -20.58
CA ALA A 14 2.53 -72.20 -19.30
C ALA A 14 3.26 -72.97 -18.16
N ALA A 15 3.77 -72.20 -17.18
CA ALA A 15 3.86 -72.48 -15.72
C ALA A 15 4.56 -71.26 -15.03
N SER A 16 3.92 -70.43 -14.21
CA SER A 16 3.57 -70.58 -12.76
C SER A 16 4.55 -69.81 -11.83
N PHE A 17 4.01 -68.85 -11.03
CA PHE A 17 4.38 -68.42 -9.65
C PHE A 17 5.88 -68.08 -9.34
N THR A 18 6.30 -67.05 -8.58
CA THR A 18 5.76 -66.31 -7.42
C THR A 18 6.38 -64.90 -7.32
N ASP A 19 5.57 -63.96 -6.84
CA ASP A 19 5.84 -62.92 -5.83
C ASP A 19 7.29 -62.75 -5.29
N SER A 20 7.87 -61.55 -5.45
CA SER A 20 8.70 -60.91 -4.42
C SER A 20 9.13 -59.49 -4.81
N GLY A 21 8.65 -58.51 -4.02
CA GLY A 21 9.46 -57.39 -3.56
C GLY A 21 9.68 -56.22 -4.51
N ARG A 22 8.71 -55.29 -4.54
CA ARG A 22 9.05 -53.85 -4.71
C ARG A 22 10.17 -53.51 -3.71
N PRO A 23 11.21 -52.76 -4.07
CA PRO A 23 11.95 -52.04 -3.06
C PRO A 23 10.97 -51.00 -2.50
N ALA A 24 10.34 -51.34 -1.38
CA ALA A 24 9.89 -50.34 -0.45
C ALA A 24 11.07 -49.41 -0.25
N VAL A 25 10.87 -48.12 -0.56
CA VAL A 25 11.77 -47.09 -0.05
C VAL A 25 11.62 -47.17 1.46
N SER A 26 12.44 -48.02 2.07
CA SER A 26 12.74 -47.96 3.47
C SER A 26 13.19 -46.53 3.69
N ARG A 27 12.30 -45.72 4.26
CA ARG A 27 12.70 -44.57 5.06
C ARG A 27 13.50 -45.15 6.22
N THR A 28 14.74 -45.56 5.95
CA THR A 28 15.78 -45.48 6.96
C THR A 28 15.80 -44.03 7.34
N ALA A 29 15.25 -43.74 8.51
CA ALA A 29 15.35 -42.44 9.15
C ALA A 29 16.80 -42.00 9.01
N ALA A 30 17.02 -40.96 8.20
CA ALA A 30 18.28 -40.25 8.21
C ALA A 30 18.55 -39.86 9.68
N PRO A 31 19.81 -39.93 10.14
CA PRO A 31 20.14 -39.53 11.49
C PRO A 31 19.64 -38.09 11.66
N ALA A 32 18.86 -37.86 12.73
CA ALA A 32 18.14 -36.63 13.02
C ALA A 32 18.78 -35.41 12.34
N ASP A 33 18.13 -34.89 11.28
CA ASP A 33 18.40 -33.54 10.81
C ASP A 33 18.34 -32.68 12.06
N SER A 34 19.45 -32.03 12.41
CA SER A 34 19.50 -31.25 13.64
C SER A 34 18.38 -30.20 13.59
N GLU A 35 17.83 -29.80 14.75
CA GLU A 35 16.77 -28.78 14.79
C GLU A 35 17.20 -27.51 14.03
N GLU A 36 18.50 -27.20 14.02
CA GLU A 36 19.09 -26.11 13.23
C GLU A 36 18.98 -26.34 11.72
N ASP A 37 19.25 -27.55 11.22
CA ASP A 37 19.13 -27.89 9.81
C ASP A 37 17.67 -27.85 9.35
N PHE A 38 16.75 -28.28 10.20
CA PHE A 38 15.31 -28.13 9.95
C PHE A 38 14.92 -26.64 9.86
N LEU A 39 15.33 -25.81 10.83
CA LEU A 39 15.02 -24.37 10.81
C LEU A 39 15.62 -23.65 9.60
N ARG A 40 16.82 -24.07 9.16
CA ARG A 40 17.44 -23.58 7.91
C ARG A 40 16.64 -24.01 6.68
N GLN A 41 16.23 -25.27 6.59
CA GLN A 41 15.40 -25.77 5.48
C GLN A 41 14.03 -25.07 5.40
N VAL A 42 13.42 -24.77 6.55
CA VAL A 42 12.14 -24.03 6.63
C VAL A 42 12.30 -22.54 6.27
N GLY A 43 13.54 -22.05 6.16
CA GLY A 43 13.82 -20.68 5.73
C GLY A 43 13.66 -19.64 6.85
N VAL A 44 13.79 -20.06 8.11
CA VAL A 44 13.63 -19.17 9.28
C VAL A 44 14.65 -18.03 9.26
N THR A 45 15.88 -18.27 8.79
CA THR A 45 16.91 -17.23 8.66
C THR A 45 16.48 -16.10 7.74
N GLU A 46 15.91 -16.41 6.57
CA GLU A 46 15.43 -15.38 5.62
C GLU A 46 14.19 -14.66 6.15
N MET A 47 13.31 -15.39 6.84
CA MET A 47 12.14 -14.81 7.49
C MET A 47 12.54 -13.81 8.59
N LEU A 48 13.47 -14.18 9.46
CA LEU A 48 14.01 -13.31 10.52
C LEU A 48 14.76 -12.14 9.92
N ARG A 49 15.59 -12.36 8.89
CA ARG A 49 16.29 -11.28 8.18
C ARG A 49 15.32 -10.26 7.60
N ALA A 50 14.25 -10.72 6.96
CA ALA A 50 13.21 -9.84 6.41
C ALA A 50 12.49 -9.05 7.51
N ALA A 51 12.17 -9.69 8.64
CA ALA A 51 11.55 -9.02 9.79
C ALA A 51 12.47 -7.95 10.40
N LEU A 52 13.75 -8.27 10.60
CA LEU A 52 14.75 -7.34 11.12
C LEU A 52 14.99 -6.17 10.18
N LEU A 53 15.03 -6.41 8.86
CA LEU A 53 15.10 -5.33 7.87
C LEU A 53 13.90 -4.38 8.00
N LYS A 54 12.69 -4.91 8.26
CA LYS A 54 11.50 -4.08 8.47
C LYS A 54 11.55 -3.27 9.76
N VAL A 55 12.13 -3.81 10.82
CA VAL A 55 12.42 -3.03 12.04
C VAL A 55 13.39 -1.89 11.75
N LEU A 56 14.45 -2.13 10.99
CA LEU A 56 15.44 -1.10 10.64
C LEU A 56 14.87 -0.01 9.73
N GLU A 57 13.98 -0.38 8.79
CA GLU A 57 13.29 0.55 7.91
C GLU A 57 12.24 1.38 8.67
N ALA A 58 11.38 0.74 9.45
CA ALA A 58 10.26 1.39 10.13
C ALA A 58 10.69 2.17 11.39
N ARG A 59 11.79 1.76 12.03
CA ARG A 59 12.28 2.30 13.32
C ARG A 59 11.16 2.46 14.36
N PRO A 60 10.42 1.38 14.66
CA PRO A 60 9.32 1.46 15.62
C PRO A 60 9.84 1.79 17.02
N GLU A 61 9.05 2.54 17.79
CA GLU A 61 9.32 2.83 19.20
C GLU A 61 9.32 1.54 20.05
N GLU A 62 8.49 0.57 19.68
CA GLU A 62 8.36 -0.74 20.34
C GLU A 62 8.70 -1.91 19.39
N PRO A 63 10.00 -2.25 19.21
CA PRO A 63 10.43 -3.26 18.24
C PRO A 63 9.87 -4.66 18.47
N ILE A 64 9.67 -5.08 19.72
CA ILE A 64 9.16 -6.42 20.05
C ILE A 64 7.67 -6.53 19.68
N ALA A 65 6.86 -5.54 20.06
CA ALA A 65 5.45 -5.49 19.69
C ALA A 65 5.28 -5.42 18.17
N PHE A 66 6.12 -4.63 17.50
CA PHE A 66 6.17 -4.58 16.04
C PHE A 66 6.47 -5.96 15.43
N LEU A 67 7.45 -6.69 15.94
CA LEU A 67 7.81 -8.02 15.44
C LEU A 67 6.68 -9.04 15.66
N ALA A 68 6.03 -9.02 16.82
CA ALA A 68 4.86 -9.87 17.08
C ALA A 68 3.76 -9.63 16.03
N HIS A 69 3.40 -8.36 15.84
CA HIS A 69 2.42 -7.97 14.83
C HIS A 69 2.86 -8.26 13.39
N TYR A 70 4.17 -8.15 13.10
CA TYR A 70 4.75 -8.52 11.81
C TYR A 70 4.54 -10.01 11.52
N PHE A 71 4.83 -10.88 12.49
CA PHE A 71 4.66 -12.32 12.31
C PHE A 71 3.19 -12.74 12.25
N GLU A 72 2.29 -12.09 12.99
CA GLU A 72 0.84 -12.29 12.85
C GLU A 72 0.35 -12.01 11.42
N ASN A 73 0.76 -10.87 10.86
CA ASN A 73 0.39 -10.49 9.49
C ASN A 73 1.11 -11.34 8.42
N MET A 74 2.26 -11.91 8.75
CA MET A 74 2.99 -12.84 7.89
C MET A 74 2.42 -14.26 7.95
N GLY A 75 1.89 -14.71 9.09
CA GLY A 75 1.25 -16.02 9.28
C GLY A 75 -0.01 -16.23 8.44
N LEU A 76 -0.56 -15.14 7.86
CA LEU A 76 -1.56 -15.17 6.80
C LEU A 76 -0.97 -15.58 5.42
N ARG A 77 0.33 -15.93 5.34
CA ARG A 77 0.94 -16.58 4.18
C ARG A 77 0.50 -18.04 4.09
N SER A 78 -0.47 -18.24 3.20
CA SER A 78 -0.61 -19.38 2.29
C SER A 78 -1.76 -20.36 2.61
N PRO A 79 -2.78 -20.44 1.74
CA PRO A 79 -3.67 -21.60 1.66
C PRO A 79 -2.96 -22.87 1.18
N ALA A 80 -1.63 -22.84 0.97
CA ALA A 80 -0.88 -24.00 0.53
C ALA A 80 -0.41 -24.92 1.66
N ASN A 81 -0.41 -24.48 2.93
CA ASN A 81 0.24 -25.23 4.02
C ASN A 81 -0.49 -25.19 5.38
N GLY A 82 -1.82 -25.30 5.41
CA GLY A 82 -2.53 -25.36 6.69
C GLY A 82 -3.97 -25.85 6.63
N GLY A 83 -4.20 -27.08 7.09
CA GLY A 83 -5.46 -27.54 7.67
C GLY A 83 -6.50 -28.06 6.68
N ALA A 84 -7.05 -29.24 7.00
CA ALA A 84 -8.28 -29.78 6.44
C ALA A 84 -9.52 -28.99 6.91
N GLY A 85 -9.50 -27.66 6.73
CA GLY A 85 -10.62 -26.76 6.97
C GLY A 85 -11.16 -26.26 5.64
N GLU A 86 -12.48 -26.04 5.57
CA GLU A 86 -13.10 -25.45 4.39
C GLU A 86 -12.37 -24.16 3.95
N PRO A 87 -12.16 -23.95 2.64
CA PRO A 87 -11.50 -22.76 2.17
C PRO A 87 -12.30 -21.54 2.61
N PRO A 88 -11.69 -20.53 3.25
CA PRO A 88 -12.39 -19.30 3.59
C PRO A 88 -13.05 -18.73 2.33
N GLY A 89 -14.30 -18.30 2.46
CA GLY A 89 -15.07 -17.74 1.35
C GLY A 89 -14.28 -16.63 0.62
N GLN A 90 -14.45 -16.51 -0.70
CA GLN A 90 -13.65 -15.62 -1.55
C GLN A 90 -13.60 -14.17 -1.04
N LEU A 91 -14.69 -13.69 -0.46
CA LEU A 91 -14.79 -12.35 0.14
C LEU A 91 -13.89 -12.18 1.37
N LEU A 92 -13.83 -13.19 2.24
CA LEU A 92 -13.00 -13.16 3.46
C LEU A 92 -11.51 -13.17 3.11
N LEU A 93 -11.14 -13.97 2.10
CA LEU A 93 -9.77 -13.98 1.57
C LEU A 93 -9.38 -12.63 0.93
N GLN A 94 -10.30 -11.99 0.21
CA GLN A 94 -10.07 -10.65 -0.36
C GLN A 94 -9.89 -9.60 0.75
N GLN A 95 -10.73 -9.63 1.79
CA GLN A 95 -10.64 -8.69 2.90
C GLN A 95 -9.34 -8.85 3.71
N GLN A 96 -8.86 -10.09 3.90
CA GLN A 96 -7.56 -10.38 4.51
C GLN A 96 -6.40 -9.82 3.67
N ARG A 97 -6.44 -10.00 2.34
CA ARG A 97 -5.41 -9.46 1.43
C ARG A 97 -5.39 -7.93 1.43
N LEU A 98 -6.56 -7.30 1.45
CA LEU A 98 -6.69 -5.85 1.61
C LEU A 98 -6.10 -5.36 2.93
N GLY A 99 -6.42 -6.03 4.04
CA GLY A 99 -5.86 -5.71 5.35
C GLY A 99 -4.33 -5.81 5.36
N ARG A 100 -3.78 -6.88 4.79
CA ARG A 100 -2.33 -7.08 4.69
C ARG A 100 -1.64 -6.04 3.79
N ALA A 101 -2.23 -5.73 2.64
CA ALA A 101 -1.70 -4.70 1.74
C ALA A 101 -1.67 -3.33 2.44
N LEU A 102 -2.76 -2.98 3.13
CA LEU A 102 -2.84 -1.75 3.91
C LEU A 102 -1.79 -1.69 5.02
N TRP A 103 -1.58 -2.79 5.73
CA TRP A 103 -0.54 -2.88 6.75
C TRP A 103 0.85 -2.64 6.15
N HIS A 104 1.21 -3.31 5.05
CA HIS A 104 2.49 -3.08 4.37
C HIS A 104 2.68 -1.61 4.00
N LEU A 105 1.65 -0.96 3.47
CA LEU A 105 1.69 0.45 3.08
C LEU A 105 1.96 1.40 4.25
N ARG A 106 1.61 1.01 5.48
CA ARG A 106 1.80 1.82 6.70
C ARG A 106 3.13 1.59 7.40
N LEU A 107 3.91 0.59 6.99
CA LEU A 107 5.19 0.26 7.65
C LEU A 107 6.25 1.35 7.54
N ALA A 108 6.16 2.22 6.53
CA ALA A 108 7.10 3.31 6.35
C ALA A 108 6.36 4.58 5.95
N HIS A 109 6.83 5.72 6.46
CA HIS A 109 6.32 7.02 6.04
C HIS A 109 6.59 7.22 4.54
N HIS A 110 5.66 7.84 3.81
CA HIS A 110 5.77 8.00 2.35
C HIS A 110 6.95 8.91 1.91
N SER A 111 7.51 9.70 2.84
CA SER A 111 8.76 10.44 2.60
C SER A 111 10.00 9.53 2.51
N GLN A 112 9.96 8.33 3.08
CA GLN A 112 11.03 7.33 3.02
C GLN A 112 10.96 6.57 1.69
N ARG A 113 11.28 7.27 0.59
CA ARG A 113 10.99 6.84 -0.78
C ARG A 113 11.35 5.38 -1.08
N THR A 114 12.52 4.89 -0.67
CA THR A 114 12.95 3.51 -0.93
C THR A 114 12.09 2.49 -0.17
N ALA A 115 11.99 2.63 1.16
CA ALA A 115 11.23 1.71 2.01
C ALA A 115 9.74 1.70 1.65
N PHE A 116 9.15 2.89 1.48
CA PHE A 116 7.76 3.03 1.03
C PHE A 116 7.55 2.37 -0.34
N ASN A 117 8.44 2.61 -1.30
CA ASN A 117 8.30 2.02 -2.63
C ASN A 117 8.40 0.49 -2.63
N ASN A 118 9.25 -0.08 -1.80
CA ASN A 118 9.34 -1.53 -1.61
C ASN A 118 8.05 -2.08 -1.01
N ASN A 119 7.53 -1.42 0.03
CA ASN A 119 6.26 -1.79 0.67
C ASN A 119 5.07 -1.71 -0.30
N VAL A 120 5.01 -0.68 -1.15
CA VAL A 120 4.00 -0.55 -2.22
C VAL A 120 4.07 -1.73 -3.19
N SER A 121 5.27 -2.14 -3.62
CA SER A 121 5.42 -3.29 -4.51
C SER A 121 4.91 -4.58 -3.86
N VAL A 122 5.25 -4.83 -2.58
CA VAL A 122 4.75 -5.99 -1.83
C VAL A 122 3.23 -5.95 -1.67
N ALA A 123 2.66 -4.78 -1.39
CA ALA A 123 1.21 -4.60 -1.31
C ALA A 123 0.52 -4.89 -2.65
N TYR A 124 1.10 -4.42 -3.77
CA TYR A 124 0.59 -4.70 -5.11
C TYR A 124 0.60 -6.20 -5.43
N GLU A 125 1.70 -6.89 -5.13
CA GLU A 125 1.81 -8.34 -5.31
C GLU A 125 0.80 -9.10 -4.44
N CYS A 126 0.62 -8.67 -3.19
CA CYS A 126 -0.35 -9.25 -2.26
C CYS A 126 -1.79 -9.21 -2.80
N LEU A 127 -2.15 -8.12 -3.49
CA LEU A 127 -3.48 -7.96 -4.08
C LEU A 127 -3.61 -8.59 -5.46
N SER A 128 -2.54 -8.56 -6.25
CA SER A 128 -2.49 -9.12 -7.60
C SER A 128 -2.43 -10.65 -7.61
N ALA A 129 -2.07 -11.27 -6.49
CA ALA A 129 -2.06 -12.72 -6.34
C ALA A 129 -3.47 -13.29 -6.52
N SER A 130 -3.72 -13.99 -7.61
CA SER A 130 -4.99 -14.68 -7.85
C SER A 130 -5.03 -16.05 -7.18
N GLY A 131 -6.24 -16.55 -6.87
CA GLY A 131 -6.43 -17.97 -6.55
C GLY A 131 -6.13 -18.85 -7.77
N ARG A 132 -5.99 -20.17 -7.57
CA ARG A 132 -5.56 -21.19 -8.57
C ARG A 132 -6.23 -21.15 -9.96
N LYS A 133 -7.32 -20.38 -10.15
CA LYS A 133 -8.11 -20.31 -11.39
C LYS A 133 -8.21 -18.91 -12.05
N LYS A 134 -7.75 -17.83 -11.41
CA LYS A 134 -7.88 -16.46 -11.96
C LYS A 134 -6.52 -16.00 -12.51
N LYS A 135 -6.50 -15.25 -13.61
CA LYS A 135 -5.28 -14.62 -14.11
C LYS A 135 -4.75 -13.64 -13.05
N PRO A 136 -3.43 -13.60 -12.79
CA PRO A 136 -2.84 -12.65 -11.86
C PRO A 136 -3.06 -11.22 -12.35
N GLY A 137 -3.22 -10.29 -11.41
CA GLY A 137 -3.45 -8.89 -11.70
C GLY A 137 -4.40 -8.22 -10.72
N LEU A 138 -4.21 -6.92 -10.53
CA LEU A 138 -5.06 -6.07 -9.72
C LEU A 138 -6.19 -5.50 -10.58
N ASP A 139 -7.44 -5.70 -10.15
CA ASP A 139 -8.60 -5.06 -10.77
C ASP A 139 -8.91 -3.70 -10.14
N GLY A 140 -9.51 -2.81 -10.93
CA GLY A 140 -9.86 -1.45 -10.50
C GLY A 140 -10.82 -1.42 -9.31
N ARG A 141 -11.66 -2.46 -9.15
CA ARG A 141 -12.54 -2.59 -7.98
C ARG A 141 -11.73 -2.75 -6.68
N THR A 142 -10.76 -3.68 -6.65
CA THR A 142 -9.92 -3.92 -5.47
C THR A 142 -9.01 -2.71 -5.18
N TYR A 143 -8.51 -2.06 -6.24
CA TYR A 143 -7.75 -0.82 -6.12
C TYR A 143 -8.56 0.32 -5.50
N SER A 144 -9.75 0.61 -6.04
CA SER A 144 -10.64 1.66 -5.54
C SER A 144 -11.09 1.42 -4.10
N GLU A 145 -11.33 0.15 -3.72
CA GLU A 145 -11.63 -0.22 -2.34
C GLU A 145 -10.46 0.06 -1.39
N LEU A 146 -9.22 -0.26 -1.80
CA LEU A 146 -8.05 0.06 -1.00
C LEU A 146 -7.88 1.57 -0.82
N LEU A 147 -8.04 2.36 -1.88
CA LEU A 147 -7.95 3.83 -1.79
C LEU A 147 -8.95 4.40 -0.78
N LYS A 148 -10.21 3.97 -0.86
CA LYS A 148 -11.26 4.35 0.10
C LYS A 148 -10.87 3.99 1.53
N ARG A 149 -10.33 2.79 1.75
CA ARG A 149 -9.91 2.32 3.07
C ARG A 149 -8.73 3.11 3.63
N ILE A 150 -7.74 3.46 2.80
CA ILE A 150 -6.62 4.31 3.20
C ILE A 150 -7.15 5.65 3.71
N CYS A 151 -8.06 6.27 2.96
CA CYS A 151 -8.56 7.60 3.28
C CYS A 151 -9.49 7.60 4.50
N ARG A 152 -10.37 6.61 4.63
CA ARG A 152 -11.27 6.45 5.78
C ARG A 152 -10.49 6.29 7.09
N ASP A 153 -9.47 5.43 7.09
CA ASP A 153 -8.66 5.19 8.27
C ASP A 153 -7.72 6.37 8.59
N GLY A 154 -7.54 7.32 7.66
CA GLY A 154 -6.77 8.55 7.85
C GLY A 154 -7.56 9.71 8.44
N GLU A 155 -8.83 9.48 8.84
CA GLU A 155 -9.73 10.46 9.49
C GLU A 155 -9.95 11.76 8.69
N ALA A 156 -9.67 11.76 7.38
CA ALA A 156 -10.00 12.90 6.53
C ALA A 156 -11.51 12.93 6.20
N PRO A 157 -12.15 14.11 6.17
CA PRO A 157 -13.56 14.25 5.80
C PRO A 157 -13.86 13.65 4.42
N GLU A 158 -15.02 13.03 4.25
CA GLU A 158 -15.38 12.37 2.98
C GLU A 158 -15.46 13.38 1.83
N GLU A 159 -15.96 14.58 2.11
CA GLU A 159 -16.12 15.71 1.20
C GLU A 159 -14.75 16.17 0.64
N VAL A 160 -13.70 16.06 1.45
CA VAL A 160 -12.32 16.41 1.09
C VAL A 160 -11.68 15.35 0.20
N VAL A 161 -11.98 14.07 0.45
CA VAL A 161 -11.32 12.95 -0.22
C VAL A 161 -12.06 12.50 -1.48
N ALA A 162 -13.39 12.60 -1.52
CA ALA A 162 -14.21 12.15 -2.64
C ALA A 162 -13.76 12.72 -4.01
N PRO A 163 -13.39 14.02 -4.14
CA PRO A 163 -12.90 14.55 -5.41
C PRO A 163 -11.56 13.92 -5.83
N LEU A 164 -10.67 13.58 -4.88
CA LEU A 164 -9.44 12.87 -5.19
C LEU A 164 -9.76 11.46 -5.71
N LEU A 165 -10.58 10.71 -4.98
CA LEU A 165 -10.93 9.33 -5.36
C LEU A 165 -11.56 9.28 -6.74
N HIS A 166 -12.47 10.21 -7.04
CA HIS A 166 -13.07 10.31 -8.37
C HIS A 166 -12.02 10.56 -9.48
N LYS A 167 -10.96 11.30 -9.18
CA LYS A 167 -9.91 11.66 -10.13
C LYS A 167 -8.91 10.53 -10.39
N ILE A 168 -8.69 9.64 -9.41
CA ILE A 168 -7.67 8.58 -9.50
C ILE A 168 -8.25 7.17 -9.56
N GLN A 169 -9.56 6.98 -9.44
CA GLN A 169 -10.19 5.66 -9.53
C GLN A 169 -10.02 5.05 -10.93
N CYS A 170 -9.92 3.73 -10.98
CA CYS A 170 -9.99 2.94 -12.22
C CYS A 170 -11.39 2.33 -12.35
N ARG A 171 -11.77 1.92 -13.56
CA ARG A 171 -13.03 1.17 -13.74
C ARG A 171 -12.91 -0.20 -13.08
N ASP A 172 -14.02 -0.73 -12.55
CA ASP A 172 -14.01 -1.97 -11.74
C ASP A 172 -13.29 -3.17 -12.38
N HIS A 173 -13.40 -3.31 -13.70
CA HIS A 173 -12.84 -4.42 -14.48
C HIS A 173 -11.49 -4.10 -15.15
N GLU A 174 -11.02 -2.87 -15.01
CA GLU A 174 -9.76 -2.42 -15.57
C GLU A 174 -8.59 -3.05 -14.83
N ALA A 175 -7.56 -3.47 -15.57
CA ALA A 175 -6.32 -3.95 -14.96
C ALA A 175 -5.49 -2.73 -14.53
N VAL A 176 -5.16 -2.65 -13.24
CA VAL A 176 -4.41 -1.52 -12.68
C VAL A 176 -2.91 -1.81 -12.72
N PRO A 177 -2.11 -1.05 -13.49
CA PRO A 177 -0.66 -1.17 -13.52
C PRO A 177 0.00 -0.79 -12.18
N LEU A 178 1.21 -1.29 -11.93
CA LEU A 178 1.97 -1.01 -10.70
C LEU A 178 2.29 0.48 -10.52
N ASP A 179 2.57 1.20 -11.60
CA ASP A 179 2.84 2.65 -11.57
C ASP A 179 1.59 3.47 -11.23
N VAL A 180 0.43 3.12 -11.78
CA VAL A 180 -0.87 3.70 -11.39
C VAL A 180 -1.19 3.41 -9.93
N PHE A 181 -0.99 2.16 -9.49
CA PHE A 181 -1.15 1.77 -8.09
C PHE A 181 -0.24 2.60 -7.17
N ARG A 182 1.06 2.68 -7.49
CA ARG A 182 2.06 3.43 -6.73
C ARG A 182 1.70 4.92 -6.64
N ALA A 183 1.31 5.52 -7.75
CA ALA A 183 0.89 6.92 -7.80
C ALA A 183 -0.35 7.15 -6.92
N GLY A 184 -1.34 6.26 -6.98
CA GLY A 184 -2.54 6.33 -6.15
C GLY A 184 -2.23 6.24 -4.67
N MET A 185 -1.44 5.24 -4.25
CA MET A 185 -1.05 5.08 -2.84
C MET A 185 -0.34 6.33 -2.31
N LEU A 186 0.68 6.80 -3.04
CA LEU A 186 1.43 7.99 -2.66
C LEU A 186 0.51 9.21 -2.55
N THR A 187 -0.36 9.42 -3.54
CA THR A 187 -1.25 10.60 -3.57
C THR A 187 -2.22 10.60 -2.39
N CYS A 188 -2.80 9.44 -2.03
CA CYS A 188 -3.66 9.33 -0.86
C CYS A 188 -2.91 9.66 0.44
N PHE A 189 -1.73 9.08 0.68
CA PHE A 189 -0.98 9.35 1.91
C PHE A 189 -0.52 10.82 2.01
N VAL A 190 -0.09 11.41 0.88
CA VAL A 190 0.31 12.82 0.85
C VAL A 190 -0.90 13.74 1.09
N LEU A 191 -2.08 13.43 0.51
CA LEU A 191 -3.29 14.20 0.80
C LEU A 191 -3.64 14.14 2.28
N LEU A 192 -3.61 12.95 2.89
CA LEU A 192 -3.92 12.79 4.31
C LEU A 192 -3.00 13.62 5.21
N GLU A 193 -1.68 13.59 4.94
CA GLU A 193 -0.74 14.42 5.69
C GLU A 193 -0.98 15.92 5.43
N PHE A 194 -1.26 16.29 4.18
CA PHE A 194 -1.55 17.68 3.81
C PHE A 194 -2.80 18.21 4.53
N VAL A 195 -3.89 17.43 4.55
CA VAL A 195 -5.13 17.78 5.26
C VAL A 195 -4.90 17.84 6.77
N ALA A 196 -4.12 16.94 7.35
CA ALA A 196 -3.77 16.98 8.76
C ALA A 196 -2.98 18.26 9.11
N ARG A 197 -2.00 18.65 8.27
CA ARG A 197 -1.23 19.89 8.41
C ARG A 197 -2.11 21.13 8.23
N ALA A 198 -2.99 21.15 7.23
CA ALA A 198 -3.95 22.23 7.02
C ALA A 198 -4.92 22.36 8.21
N SER A 199 -5.38 21.25 8.76
CA SER A 199 -6.21 21.24 9.97
C SER A 199 -5.45 21.76 11.18
N ALA A 200 -4.18 21.41 11.34
CA ALA A 200 -3.36 21.95 12.42
C ALA A 200 -3.17 23.46 12.29
N LEU A 201 -2.96 23.95 11.07
CA LEU A 201 -2.86 25.38 10.78
C LEU A 201 -4.17 26.11 11.09
N TYR A 202 -5.32 25.58 10.67
CA TYR A 202 -6.63 26.18 10.96
C TYR A 202 -6.89 26.32 12.46
N ARG A 203 -6.51 25.33 13.28
CA ARG A 203 -6.65 25.42 14.75
C ARG A 203 -5.89 26.61 15.36
N LEU A 204 -4.84 27.11 14.69
CA LEU A 204 -4.12 28.30 15.13
C LEU A 204 -4.83 29.61 14.73
N LEU A 205 -5.72 29.56 13.73
CA LEU A 205 -6.51 30.70 13.24
C LEU A 205 -7.87 30.84 13.93
N GLU A 206 -8.37 29.73 14.46
CA GLU A 206 -9.68 29.61 15.07
C GLU A 206 -9.81 30.46 16.34
N ASP A 207 -10.90 31.22 16.44
CA ASP A 207 -11.30 31.87 17.68
C ASP A 207 -11.83 30.80 18.65
N PRO A 208 -11.20 30.61 19.83
CA PRO A 208 -11.60 29.56 20.77
C PRO A 208 -13.04 29.69 21.29
N ALA A 209 -13.62 30.89 21.27
CA ALA A 209 -14.98 31.12 21.77
C ALA A 209 -16.04 30.81 20.70
N LEU A 210 -15.71 30.97 19.42
CA LEU A 210 -16.67 30.85 18.31
C LEU A 210 -16.45 29.61 17.44
N ALA A 211 -15.34 28.89 17.62
CA ALA A 211 -14.94 27.72 16.82
C ALA A 211 -14.92 28.01 15.30
N VAL A 212 -14.59 29.25 14.94
CA VAL A 212 -14.47 29.73 13.55
C VAL A 212 -13.29 30.68 13.43
N ALA A 213 -12.71 30.75 12.23
CA ALA A 213 -11.67 31.73 11.92
C ALA A 213 -12.23 32.95 11.18
N ASP A 214 -11.55 34.10 11.25
CA ASP A 214 -11.83 35.23 10.35
C ASP A 214 -11.54 34.80 8.91
N ARG A 215 -12.54 34.86 8.02
CA ARG A 215 -12.42 34.46 6.61
C ARG A 215 -11.27 35.15 5.88
N ARG A 216 -10.93 36.39 6.23
CA ARG A 216 -9.81 37.12 5.59
C ARG A 216 -8.48 36.46 5.90
N VAL A 217 -8.28 36.07 7.14
CA VAL A 217 -7.06 35.42 7.61
C VAL A 217 -6.98 34.02 7.02
N GLY A 218 -8.07 33.24 7.10
CA GLY A 218 -8.15 31.92 6.46
C GLY A 218 -7.89 31.96 4.96
N GLN A 219 -8.46 32.94 4.24
CA GLN A 219 -8.22 33.11 2.81
C GLN A 219 -6.77 33.52 2.50
N ALA A 220 -6.16 34.42 3.28
CA ALA A 220 -4.77 34.81 3.08
C ALA A 220 -3.81 33.62 3.23
N VAL A 221 -4.11 32.71 4.15
CA VAL A 221 -3.36 31.46 4.32
C VAL A 221 -3.54 30.55 3.09
N LEU A 222 -4.78 30.38 2.61
CA LEU A 222 -5.07 29.59 1.40
C LEU A 222 -4.38 30.16 0.16
N ASP A 223 -4.39 31.49 -0.02
CA ASP A 223 -3.73 32.17 -1.13
C ASP A 223 -2.20 31.99 -1.07
N THR A 224 -1.64 31.99 0.15
CA THR A 224 -0.20 31.74 0.36
C THR A 224 0.16 30.28 0.03
N LEU A 225 -0.70 29.33 0.43
CA LEU A 225 -0.56 27.91 0.06
C LEU A 225 -0.62 27.71 -1.46
N GLU A 226 -1.60 28.32 -2.12
CA GLU A 226 -1.74 28.27 -3.56
C GLU A 226 -0.51 28.85 -4.27
N GLY A 227 -0.06 30.03 -3.83
CA GLY A 227 1.14 30.67 -4.38
C GLY A 227 2.40 29.81 -4.23
N ALA A 228 2.57 29.10 -3.11
CA ALA A 228 3.69 28.18 -2.91
C ALA A 228 3.62 26.95 -3.84
N LEU A 229 2.41 26.42 -4.06
CA LEU A 229 2.16 25.30 -4.97
C LEU A 229 2.36 25.69 -6.45
N GLN A 230 2.04 26.93 -6.83
CA GLN A 230 2.22 27.45 -8.19
C GLN A 230 3.67 27.85 -8.48
N ALA A 231 4.36 28.47 -7.54
CA ALA A 231 5.78 28.84 -7.69
C ALA A 231 6.70 27.63 -7.91
N SER A 232 6.22 26.43 -7.53
CA SER A 232 6.91 25.18 -7.79
C SER A 232 6.88 24.73 -9.26
N ASP A 233 6.05 25.36 -10.10
CA ASP A 233 5.89 25.02 -11.51
C ASP A 233 7.02 25.66 -12.34
N GLY A 234 7.85 24.81 -12.98
CA GLY A 234 8.89 25.26 -13.90
C GLY A 234 10.32 25.22 -13.36
N ALA A 235 10.51 25.11 -12.03
CA ALA A 235 11.83 24.98 -11.42
C ALA A 235 12.32 23.50 -11.29
N PRO A 236 13.63 23.23 -11.36
CA PRO A 236 14.19 21.91 -11.07
C PRO A 236 13.86 21.47 -9.63
N VAL A 237 13.81 20.15 -9.40
CA VAL A 237 13.25 19.52 -8.18
C VAL A 237 13.80 20.07 -6.85
N PRO A 238 15.10 20.35 -6.67
CA PRO A 238 15.56 20.94 -5.40
C PRO A 238 15.10 22.38 -5.21
N ALA A 239 15.13 23.19 -6.28
CA ALA A 239 14.80 24.61 -6.23
C ALA A 239 13.31 24.86 -5.95
N ARG A 240 12.41 24.04 -6.53
CA ARG A 240 10.96 24.18 -6.31
C ARG A 240 10.56 24.01 -4.84
N TYR A 241 11.19 23.08 -4.12
CA TYR A 241 10.88 22.85 -2.70
C TYR A 241 11.40 23.98 -1.81
N LEU A 242 12.57 24.51 -2.13
CA LEU A 242 13.14 25.66 -1.41
C LEU A 242 12.28 26.91 -1.62
N GLU A 243 11.86 27.18 -2.85
CA GLU A 243 11.00 28.33 -3.14
C GLU A 243 9.64 28.20 -2.45
N ALA A 244 8.97 27.05 -2.57
CA ALA A 244 7.72 26.80 -1.86
C ALA A 244 7.88 26.95 -0.35
N GLY A 245 8.95 26.40 0.23
CA GLY A 245 9.27 26.52 1.65
C GLY A 245 9.48 27.97 2.09
N SER A 246 10.17 28.79 1.30
CA SER A 246 10.39 30.22 1.61
C SER A 246 9.08 31.03 1.64
N ARG A 247 8.13 30.70 0.75
CA ARG A 247 6.80 31.34 0.70
C ARG A 247 5.90 30.91 1.85
N LEU A 248 6.03 29.66 2.29
CA LEU A 248 5.33 29.11 3.46
C LEU A 248 6.06 29.39 4.78
N GLY A 249 7.15 30.16 4.75
CA GLY A 249 7.89 30.56 5.94
C GLY A 249 7.03 31.40 6.88
N PRO A 250 7.35 31.38 8.19
CA PRO A 250 6.55 32.06 9.21
C PRO A 250 6.41 33.56 8.96
N ASP A 251 7.48 34.23 8.51
CA ASP A 251 7.46 35.67 8.23
C ASP A 251 6.55 36.01 7.05
N SER A 252 6.63 35.23 5.97
CA SER A 252 5.79 35.39 4.78
C SER A 252 4.31 35.21 5.11
N LEU A 253 4.00 34.19 5.92
CA LEU A 253 2.64 33.89 6.35
C LEU A 253 2.08 34.97 7.30
N ALA A 254 2.88 35.39 8.28
CA ALA A 254 2.51 36.47 9.21
C ALA A 254 2.21 37.77 8.47
N LEU A 255 3.08 38.16 7.52
CA LEU A 255 2.87 39.35 6.68
C LEU A 255 1.58 39.26 5.84
N ALA A 256 1.26 38.07 5.31
CA ALA A 256 0.02 37.88 4.54
C ALA A 256 -1.22 38.03 5.44
N MET A 257 -1.18 37.46 6.64
CA MET A 257 -2.26 37.55 7.63
C MET A 257 -2.46 39.00 8.12
N ASP A 258 -1.38 39.71 8.45
CA ASP A 258 -1.44 41.11 8.89
C ASP A 258 -2.06 42.02 7.83
N ARG A 259 -1.67 41.84 6.56
CA ARG A 259 -2.26 42.58 5.43
C ARG A 259 -3.75 42.32 5.30
N ALA A 260 -4.19 41.07 5.53
CA ALA A 260 -5.59 40.70 5.45
C ALA A 260 -6.43 41.34 6.57
N LEU A 261 -5.86 41.48 7.78
CA LEU A 261 -6.50 42.15 8.91
C LEU A 261 -6.60 43.67 8.69
N VAL A 262 -5.55 44.30 8.16
CA VAL A 262 -5.49 45.75 7.90
C VAL A 262 -6.47 46.19 6.82
N ALA A 263 -6.90 45.30 5.92
CA ALA A 263 -7.80 45.63 4.81
C ALA A 263 -9.20 46.18 5.23
N ARG A 264 -9.56 46.18 6.54
CA ARG A 264 -10.78 46.76 7.13
C ARG A 264 -12.09 46.48 6.36
N ARG A 265 -12.20 45.30 5.74
CA ARG A 265 -13.43 44.84 5.10
C ARG A 265 -14.27 44.04 6.10
N PRO A 266 -15.61 44.17 6.09
CA PRO A 266 -16.46 43.25 6.83
C PRO A 266 -16.15 41.82 6.39
N SER A 267 -16.02 40.93 7.36
CA SER A 267 -15.64 39.53 7.16
C SER A 267 -16.68 38.64 7.81
N SER A 268 -17.09 37.60 7.09
CA SER A 268 -17.88 36.52 7.67
C SER A 268 -16.95 35.47 8.26
N PRO A 269 -17.42 34.64 9.20
CA PRO A 269 -16.62 33.51 9.67
C PRO A 269 -16.35 32.52 8.53
N MET A 270 -15.24 31.79 8.67
CA MET A 270 -14.89 30.60 7.88
C MET A 270 -14.85 29.43 8.84
N THR A 271 -15.50 28.32 8.50
CA THR A 271 -15.47 27.09 9.29
C THR A 271 -14.25 26.24 8.95
N ARG A 272 -13.96 25.26 9.81
CA ARG A 272 -12.88 24.31 9.59
C ARG A 272 -13.10 23.50 8.32
N GLU A 273 -14.33 23.03 8.11
CA GLU A 273 -14.74 22.22 6.96
C GLU A 273 -14.51 23.00 5.65
N GLU A 274 -14.98 24.25 5.60
CA GLU A 274 -14.79 25.12 4.43
C GLU A 274 -13.29 25.33 4.12
N PHE A 275 -12.48 25.58 5.14
CA PHE A 275 -11.04 25.76 4.96
C PHE A 275 -10.37 24.49 4.42
N LEU A 276 -10.70 23.32 4.97
CA LEU A 276 -10.13 22.04 4.55
C LEU A 276 -10.54 21.65 3.13
N GLU A 277 -11.80 21.87 2.75
CA GLU A 277 -12.28 21.66 1.38
C GLU A 277 -11.49 22.52 0.39
N LYS A 278 -11.32 23.81 0.68
CA LYS A 278 -10.53 24.73 -0.16
C LYS A 278 -9.06 24.32 -0.23
N ALA A 279 -8.43 24.00 0.90
CA ALA A 279 -7.04 23.56 0.94
C ALA A 279 -6.85 22.28 0.12
N ALA A 280 -7.72 21.28 0.30
CA ALA A 280 -7.64 20.03 -0.44
C ALA A 280 -7.87 20.22 -1.94
N ALA A 281 -8.76 21.13 -2.34
CA ALA A 281 -8.96 21.48 -3.74
C ALA A 281 -7.66 21.99 -4.40
N LEU A 282 -6.85 22.79 -3.70
CA LEU A 282 -5.53 23.23 -4.20
C LEU A 282 -4.59 22.05 -4.47
N PHE A 283 -4.55 21.07 -3.56
CA PHE A 283 -3.76 19.85 -3.74
C PHE A 283 -4.28 19.01 -4.92
N ILE A 284 -5.59 18.76 -4.96
CA ILE A 284 -6.23 17.90 -5.95
C ILE A 284 -6.11 18.50 -7.36
N ALA A 285 -6.09 19.83 -7.49
CA ALA A 285 -5.83 20.51 -8.76
C ALA A 285 -4.47 20.09 -9.39
N LYS A 286 -3.45 19.80 -8.57
CA LYS A 286 -2.12 19.36 -9.02
C LYS A 286 -2.03 17.87 -9.34
N VAL A 287 -2.98 17.06 -8.88
CA VAL A 287 -3.01 15.62 -9.17
C VAL A 287 -3.36 15.39 -10.64
N LYS A 288 -2.69 14.46 -11.31
CA LYS A 288 -3.05 14.05 -12.67
C LYS A 288 -4.14 12.98 -12.61
N PRO A 289 -5.20 13.06 -13.44
CA PRO A 289 -6.19 12.01 -13.50
C PRO A 289 -5.57 10.71 -14.01
N VAL A 290 -6.12 9.59 -13.55
CA VAL A 290 -5.84 8.28 -14.15
C VAL A 290 -6.69 8.17 -15.42
N ALA A 291 -6.05 7.89 -16.55
CA ALA A 291 -6.67 7.83 -17.88
C ALA A 291 -6.96 6.39 -18.29
#